data_AF-A0A494JAX7-F1
#
_entry.id   AF-A0A494JAX7-F1
#
_cell.length_a   1.000
_cell.length_b   1.000
_cell.length_c   1.000
_cell.angle_alpha   90.00
_cell.angle_beta   90.00
_cell.angle_gamma   90.00
#
_symmetry.space_group_name_H-M   'P 1'
#
loop_
_entity.id
_entity.type
_entity.pdbx_description
1 polymer ?
#
loop_
_entity_poly.entity_id
_entity_poly.type
_entity_poly.pdbx_seq_one_letter_code
_entity_poly.pdbx_strand_id
1 'polypeptide(L)'
;MKTLEQIKDEVAKEHSSSSWEDMMFKYGGVGDTIIDKVVHRYARKVAQASLEKAAEKAKVQCEDSFDYFKVEDEFSMRGHSFKVHKESITNQQNIVML
;
A
#
# COMPACT_ATOMS: atom_id res chain seq x y z
N MET A 1 -9.10 -1.80 2.41
CA MET A 1 -8.17 -0.74 2.86
C MET A 1 -8.63 -0.24 4.22
N LYS A 2 -7.73 -0.09 5.20
CA LYS A 2 -8.10 0.52 6.50
C LYS A 2 -8.38 2.00 6.31
N THR A 3 -9.37 2.55 6.99
CA THR A 3 -9.65 3.99 6.94
C THR A 3 -8.66 4.76 7.80
N LEU A 4 -8.58 6.08 7.60
CA LEU A 4 -7.70 6.95 8.38
C LEU A 4 -8.04 6.89 9.87
N GLU A 5 -9.33 6.80 10.19
CA GLU A 5 -9.87 6.69 11.54
C GLU A 5 -9.39 5.41 12.22
N GLN A 6 -9.44 4.28 11.51
CA GLN A 6 -8.91 3.01 12.03
C GLN A 6 -7.40 3.06 12.29
N ILE A 7 -6.63 3.74 11.43
CA ILE A 7 -5.18 3.92 11.62
C ILE A 7 -4.91 4.81 12.83
N LYS A 8 -5.67 5.89 13.00
CA LYS A 8 -5.58 6.76 14.18
C LYS A 8 -5.86 6.00 15.46
N ASP A 9 -6.92 5.19 15.50
CA ASP A 9 -7.28 4.38 16.68
C ASP A 9 -6.25 3.29 16.98
N GLU A 10 -5.64 2.69 15.95
CA GLU A 10 -4.55 1.73 16.15
C GLU A 10 -3.32 2.39 16.76
N VAL A 11 -2.92 3.56 16.26
CA VAL A 11 -1.82 4.33 16.86
C VAL A 11 -2.20 4.80 18.27
N ALA A 12 -3.47 5.13 18.52
CA ALA A 12 -3.93 5.50 19.86
C ALA A 12 -3.77 4.35 20.86
N LYS A 13 -4.17 3.13 20.46
CA LYS A 13 -4.05 1.92 21.26
C LYS A 13 -2.60 1.53 21.55
N GLU A 14 -1.69 1.74 20.61
CA GLU A 14 -0.24 1.52 20.81
C GLU A 14 0.36 2.43 21.91
N HIS A 15 -0.27 3.57 22.14
CA HIS A 15 0.11 4.54 23.15
C HIS A 15 -0.87 4.52 24.35
N SER A 16 -1.49 3.35 24.61
CA SER A 16 -2.35 3.08 25.77
C SER A 16 -3.59 3.99 25.90
N SER A 17 -4.06 4.55 24.79
CA SER A 17 -5.31 5.32 24.74
C SER A 17 -6.42 4.48 24.10
N SER A 18 -7.67 4.69 24.52
CA SER A 18 -8.80 3.87 24.05
C SER A 18 -9.25 4.23 22.64
N SER A 19 -9.14 5.52 22.28
CA SER A 19 -9.36 6.06 20.94
C SER A 19 -8.42 7.24 20.68
N TRP A 20 -8.38 7.70 19.44
CA TRP A 20 -7.65 8.91 19.07
C TRP A 20 -8.16 10.16 19.80
N GLU A 21 -9.47 10.28 19.97
CA GLU A 21 -10.09 11.41 20.69
C GLU A 21 -9.70 11.40 22.17
N ASP A 22 -9.67 10.21 22.81
CA ASP A 22 -9.22 10.06 24.20
C ASP A 22 -7.76 10.50 24.37
N MET A 23 -6.91 10.15 23.40
CA MET A 23 -5.53 10.61 23.37
C MET A 23 -5.42 12.13 23.22
N MET A 24 -6.12 12.71 22.25
CA MET A 24 -6.15 14.16 22.04
C MET A 24 -6.65 14.90 23.29
N PHE A 25 -7.65 14.37 23.97
CA PHE A 25 -8.22 14.95 25.17
C PHE A 25 -7.27 14.83 26.38
N LYS A 26 -6.69 13.64 26.62
CA LYS A 26 -5.78 13.40 27.75
C LYS A 26 -4.51 14.23 27.71
N TYR A 27 -3.96 14.42 26.52
CA TYR A 27 -2.67 15.09 26.34
C TYR A 27 -2.80 16.53 25.82
N GLY A 28 -4.01 17.01 25.52
CA GLY A 28 -4.25 18.33 24.94
C GLY A 28 -3.78 18.47 23.49
N GLY A 29 -3.50 17.35 22.82
CA GLY A 29 -2.92 17.27 21.49
C GLY A 29 -2.07 16.02 21.32
N VAL A 30 -1.73 15.71 20.06
CA VAL A 30 -0.74 14.69 19.72
C VAL A 30 0.53 15.38 19.24
N GLY A 31 1.69 14.89 19.69
CA GLY A 31 2.96 15.39 19.19
C GLY A 31 3.21 14.99 17.73
N ASP A 32 4.08 15.74 17.05
CA ASP A 32 4.41 15.55 15.64
C ASP A 32 4.84 14.11 15.32
N THR A 33 5.53 13.43 16.25
CA THR A 33 5.96 12.04 16.08
C THR A 33 4.80 11.04 15.97
N ILE A 34 3.67 11.31 16.63
CA ILE A 34 2.47 10.47 16.56
C ILE A 34 1.73 10.75 15.26
N ILE A 35 1.65 12.02 14.87
CA ILE A 35 1.08 12.43 13.58
C ILE A 35 1.88 11.77 12.43
N ASP A 36 3.20 11.85 12.47
CA ASP A 36 4.08 11.24 11.48
C ASP A 36 3.85 9.74 11.37
N LYS A 37 3.68 9.02 12.48
CA LYS A 37 3.34 7.60 12.47
C LYS A 37 2.01 7.32 11.74
N VAL A 38 0.97 8.13 12.01
CA VAL A 38 -0.33 8.00 11.34
C VAL A 38 -0.19 8.26 9.84
N VAL A 39 0.49 9.35 9.47
CA VAL A 39 0.72 9.74 8.07
C VAL A 39 1.52 8.67 7.33
N HIS A 40 2.60 8.17 7.92
CA HIS A 40 3.44 7.12 7.34
C HIS A 40 2.64 5.82 7.09
N ARG A 41 1.83 5.41 8.07
CA ARG A 41 0.98 4.20 7.92
C ARG A 41 -0.08 4.39 6.84
N TYR A 42 -0.70 5.57 6.79
CA TYR A 42 -1.69 5.90 5.77
C TYR A 42 -1.07 5.92 4.37
N ALA A 43 0.05 6.63 4.19
CA ALA A 43 0.78 6.72 2.93
C ALA A 43 1.19 5.33 2.42
N ARG A 44 1.70 4.46 3.29
CA ARG A 44 2.03 3.07 2.92
C ARG A 44 0.80 2.27 2.49
N LYS A 45 -0.35 2.44 3.14
CA LYS A 45 -1.61 1.76 2.75
C LYS A 45 -2.14 2.26 1.42
N VAL A 46 -2.05 3.56 1.16
CA VAL A 46 -2.40 4.16 -0.14
C VAL A 46 -1.47 3.62 -1.22
N ALA A 47 -0.16 3.64 -1.01
CA ALA A 47 0.82 3.11 -1.95
C ALA A 47 0.58 1.62 -2.25
N GLN A 48 0.30 0.80 -1.23
CA GLN A 48 -0.04 -0.60 -1.42
C GLN A 48 -1.31 -0.77 -2.28
N ALA A 49 -2.37 -0.01 -2.00
CA ALA A 49 -3.59 -0.07 -2.80
C ALA A 49 -3.36 0.39 -4.25
N SER A 50 -2.50 1.38 -4.46
CA SER A 50 -2.08 1.81 -5.79
C SER A 50 -1.31 0.73 -6.54
N LEU A 51 -0.41 0.01 -5.87
CA LEU A 51 0.32 -1.13 -6.44
C LEU A 51 -0.61 -2.30 -6.77
N GLU A 52 -1.56 -2.63 -5.89
CA GLU A 52 -2.58 -3.66 -6.15
C GLU A 52 -3.43 -3.31 -7.38
N LYS A 53 -3.86 -2.05 -7.51
CA LYS A 53 -4.60 -1.58 -8.68
C LYS A 53 -3.75 -1.58 -9.96
N ALA A 54 -2.47 -1.23 -9.86
CA ALA A 54 -1.55 -1.28 -11.00
C ALA A 54 -1.36 -2.74 -11.48
N ALA A 55 -1.19 -3.66 -10.54
CA ALA A 55 -1.12 -5.09 -10.78
C ALA A 55 -2.39 -5.68 -11.41
N GLU A 56 -3.58 -5.19 -11.03
CA GLU A 56 -4.84 -5.56 -11.69
C GLU A 56 -4.91 -5.04 -13.13
N LYS A 57 -4.50 -3.79 -13.38
CA LYS A 57 -4.48 -3.22 -14.73
C LYS A 57 -3.50 -3.92 -15.67
N ALA A 58 -2.33 -4.34 -15.17
CA ALA A 58 -1.36 -5.14 -15.92
C ALA A 58 -1.99 -6.46 -16.39
N LYS A 59 -2.86 -7.08 -15.58
CA LYS A 59 -3.56 -8.31 -15.94
C LYS A 59 -4.55 -8.14 -17.12
N VAL A 60 -5.20 -6.98 -17.22
CA VAL A 60 -6.27 -6.72 -18.21
C VAL A 60 -5.70 -6.37 -19.60
N GLN A 61 -4.51 -5.77 -19.69
CA GLN A 61 -3.88 -5.48 -20.99
C GLN A 61 -3.48 -6.74 -21.79
N CYS A 62 -3.57 -7.93 -21.19
CA CYS A 62 -3.31 -9.20 -21.86
C CYS A 62 -4.57 -9.84 -22.50
N GLU A 63 -5.76 -9.24 -22.37
CA GLU A 63 -7.03 -9.85 -22.83
C GLU A 63 -7.39 -9.58 -24.31
N ASP A 64 -6.69 -8.68 -25.02
CA ASP A 64 -6.95 -8.41 -26.45
C ASP A 64 -6.21 -9.33 -27.44
N SER A 65 -5.54 -10.37 -26.97
CA SER A 65 -4.90 -11.36 -27.84
C SER A 65 -5.00 -12.78 -27.28
N PHE A 66 -6.03 -13.49 -27.75
CA PHE A 66 -6.18 -14.94 -27.81
C PHE A 66 -5.87 -15.76 -26.52
N ASP A 67 -6.97 -16.16 -25.89
CA ASP A 67 -7.24 -17.42 -25.19
C ASP A 67 -6.05 -18.36 -24.85
N TYR A 68 -5.99 -18.71 -23.55
CA TYR A 68 -5.16 -19.75 -22.91
C TYR A 68 -3.67 -19.50 -22.66
N PHE A 69 -3.27 -18.46 -21.93
CA PHE A 69 -2.10 -18.58 -21.04
C PHE A 69 -2.14 -17.58 -19.87
N LYS A 70 -1.99 -18.08 -18.64
CA LYS A 70 -1.71 -17.27 -17.44
C LYS A 70 -0.27 -16.75 -17.54
N VAL A 71 -0.03 -15.59 -18.15
CA VAL A 71 1.30 -14.93 -18.24
C VAL A 71 1.01 -13.43 -18.25
N GLU A 72 1.24 -12.65 -17.17
CA GLU A 72 2.53 -12.13 -16.67
C GLU A 72 3.27 -11.34 -17.74
N ASP A 73 3.11 -10.01 -17.73
CA ASP A 73 3.69 -9.08 -18.71
C ASP A 73 5.12 -9.50 -19.11
N GLU A 74 5.26 -9.92 -20.38
CA GLU A 74 6.52 -10.33 -20.98
C GLU A 74 7.02 -9.18 -21.84
N PHE A 75 8.03 -8.44 -21.36
CA PHE A 75 8.66 -7.38 -22.14
C PHE A 75 10.05 -7.83 -22.59
N SER A 76 10.39 -7.56 -23.85
CA SER A 76 11.69 -7.88 -24.42
C SER A 76 12.60 -6.64 -24.41
N MET A 77 13.73 -6.73 -23.72
CA MET A 77 14.85 -5.79 -23.87
C MET A 77 16.08 -6.57 -24.32
N ARG A 78 16.64 -6.22 -25.48
CA ARG A 78 17.88 -6.83 -26.04
C ARG A 78 17.84 -8.37 -26.13
N GLY A 79 16.73 -8.95 -26.58
CA GLY A 79 16.64 -10.39 -26.83
C GLY A 79 16.45 -11.28 -25.59
N HIS A 80 16.22 -10.68 -24.43
CA HIS A 80 15.80 -11.40 -23.21
C HIS A 80 14.32 -11.13 -22.94
N SER A 81 13.54 -12.20 -22.71
CA SER A 81 12.17 -12.10 -22.22
C SER A 81 12.17 -12.00 -20.69
N PHE A 82 11.54 -10.96 -20.16
CA PHE A 82 11.39 -10.76 -18.72
C PHE A 82 9.93 -10.98 -18.35
N LYS A 83 9.67 -11.90 -17.41
CA LYS A 83 8.35 -12.13 -16.84
C LYS A 83 8.19 -11.31 -15.57
N VAL A 84 7.17 -10.45 -15.52
CA VAL A 84 6.85 -9.69 -14.32
C VAL A 84 5.68 -10.35 -13.60
N HIS A 85 5.98 -11.00 -12.47
CA HIS A 85 4.96 -11.58 -11.60
C HIS A 85 4.19 -10.48 -10.86
N LYS A 86 2.87 -10.68 -10.68
CA LYS A 86 2.02 -9.78 -9.88
C LYS A 86 2.61 -9.47 -8.50
N GLU A 87 3.14 -10.51 -7.87
CA GLU A 87 3.78 -10.47 -6.55
C GLU A 87 4.99 -9.55 -6.53
N SER A 88 5.71 -9.43 -7.65
CA SER A 88 6.83 -8.50 -7.80
C SER A 88 6.38 -7.05 -7.83
N ILE A 89 5.16 -6.73 -8.28
CA ILE A 89 4.60 -5.37 -8.29
C ILE A 89 4.04 -5.01 -6.92
N THR A 90 3.24 -5.91 -6.33
CA THR A 90 2.56 -5.69 -5.05
C THR A 90 3.46 -5.86 -3.82
N ASN A 91 4.75 -6.19 -4.02
CA ASN A 91 5.69 -6.34 -2.92
C ASN A 91 5.81 -5.03 -2.13
N GLN A 92 5.51 -5.08 -0.83
CA GLN A 92 5.59 -3.92 0.06
C GLN A 92 7.01 -3.35 0.16
N GLN A 93 8.05 -4.14 -0.12
CA GLN A 93 9.44 -3.69 -0.17
C GLN A 93 9.71 -2.69 -1.31
N ASN A 94 8.84 -2.64 -2.31
CA ASN A 94 8.91 -1.63 -3.37
C ASN A 94 8.41 -0.25 -2.92
N ILE A 95 7.76 -0.16 -1.75
CA ILE A 95 7.30 1.11 -1.18
C ILE A 95 8.48 1.75 -0.44
N VAL A 96 9.25 2.57 -1.15
CA VAL A 96 10.29 3.41 -0.56
C VAL A 96 9.64 4.68 0.00
N MET A 97 9.79 4.90 1.32
CA MET A 97 9.32 6.12 1.99
C MET A 97 10.53 7.07 2.07
N LEU A 98 10.44 8.23 1.43
CA LEU A 98 11.49 9.25 1.39
C LEU A 98 11.41 10.18 2.60
#